data_AF-A0A5C9AI01-F1
#
_entry.id   AF-A0A5C9AI01-F1
#
_cell.length_a   1.000
_cell.length_b   1.000
_cell.length_c   1.000
_cell.angle_alpha   90.00
_cell.angle_beta   90.00
_cell.angle_gamma   90.00
#
_symmetry.space_group_name_H-M   'P 1'
#
loop_
_entity.id
_entity.type
_entity.pdbx_description
1 polymer ?
#
loop_
_entity_poly.entity_id
_entity_poly.type
_entity_poly.pdbx_seq_one_letter_code
_entity_poly.pdbx_strand_id
1 'polypeptide(L)'
;TGVPEAQIVKLAELMAANRTMLMAGWGIQRQQYGEQKHWMLVTLAAMLGQIGTPGGGFGFSYHYSNGGNPTRVGGVLPEMSAAIAGHASEAADDGGMTAIPVARIVDALENPGGKYQHNGKEQTYPNIKMIWWAGGGNFTHHQDTNRLIKAWQKPEMIVVSECYWTAAAKHADIVLPITTSFERNDLTMTGDYSNQHIVPMKQAVAPQFEARNDFDVFADLAELLKPGGKEIYTEGKDEMAWLKFFYDAAQKGARAQRVTMPMFNAFWQQNKLIEMRRSEKNEQYVRYGDFRADPVKNALGTPSGKIEIYSKTLEKFGYKDCPAHPTWLAPDEWKGTADEKQLQLLTAHPAHRLHSQLNYAELRKKYAIADREPITIHTEDAARFGIANGDLVRVWNKRGQILTGAVVTDGIKKGVVCVHEGAWPDLENGLCKNGSANVLTADIPSSQLANACAGNSALVYIEKYTGNAPKLTAFDQPAVQA
;
A
#
# COMPACT_ATOMS: atom_id res chain seq x y z
N THR A 1 13.40 -8.65 23.11
CA THR A 1 12.16 -7.86 23.20
C THR A 1 12.29 -6.63 24.09
N GLY A 2 13.12 -6.68 25.16
CA GLY A 2 13.26 -5.56 26.10
C GLY A 2 12.03 -5.36 26.99
N VAL A 3 11.16 -6.37 27.06
CA VAL A 3 9.98 -6.44 27.94
C VAL A 3 10.34 -7.39 29.08
N PRO A 4 10.07 -7.05 30.35
CA PRO A 4 10.34 -7.93 31.48
C PRO A 4 9.63 -9.28 31.35
N GLU A 5 10.29 -10.36 31.74
CA GLU A 5 9.76 -11.74 31.67
C GLU A 5 8.40 -11.85 32.36
N ALA A 6 8.27 -11.35 33.59
CA ALA A 6 7.02 -11.38 34.35
C ALA A 6 5.84 -10.75 33.60
N GLN A 7 6.09 -9.71 32.79
CA GLN A 7 5.04 -9.08 31.99
C GLN A 7 4.64 -9.93 30.77
N ILE A 8 5.59 -10.65 30.18
CA ILE A 8 5.32 -11.59 29.08
C ILE A 8 4.46 -12.75 29.58
N VAL A 9 4.83 -13.35 30.71
CA VAL A 9 4.07 -14.45 31.34
C VAL A 9 2.66 -14.00 31.70
N LYS A 10 2.52 -12.86 32.37
CA LYS A 10 1.21 -12.29 32.73
C LYS A 10 0.32 -12.06 31.51
N LEU A 11 0.86 -11.55 30.40
CA LEU A 11 0.08 -11.35 29.17
C LEU A 11 -0.41 -12.68 28.60
N ALA A 12 0.42 -13.72 28.59
CA ALA A 12 0.03 -15.04 28.13
C ALA A 12 -1.11 -15.64 28.97
N GLU A 13 -1.00 -15.56 30.30
CA GLU A 13 -2.04 -16.02 31.23
C GLU A 13 -3.36 -15.28 31.03
N LEU A 14 -3.30 -13.94 30.88
CA LEU A 14 -4.49 -13.12 30.62
C LEU A 14 -5.18 -13.52 29.30
N MET A 15 -4.42 -13.75 28.23
CA MET A 15 -4.99 -14.18 26.95
C MET A 15 -5.65 -15.56 27.05
N ALA A 16 -5.04 -16.49 27.79
CA ALA A 16 -5.54 -17.86 27.96
C ALA A 16 -6.80 -17.92 28.84
N ALA A 17 -6.87 -17.10 29.89
CA ALA A 17 -7.98 -17.09 30.84
C ALA A 17 -9.25 -16.39 30.31
N ASN A 18 -9.15 -15.61 29.23
CA ASN A 18 -10.24 -14.77 28.74
C ASN A 18 -10.59 -15.04 27.28
N ARG A 19 -11.81 -14.67 26.87
CA ARG A 19 -12.16 -14.55 25.44
C ARG A 19 -11.31 -13.43 24.83
N THR A 20 -10.45 -13.80 23.88
CA THR A 20 -9.39 -12.95 23.35
C THR A 20 -9.43 -12.91 21.83
N MET A 21 -9.45 -11.69 21.28
CA MET A 21 -9.28 -11.43 19.84
C MET A 21 -7.91 -10.81 19.59
N LEU A 22 -7.09 -11.47 18.78
CA LEU A 22 -5.79 -10.96 18.34
C LEU A 22 -5.96 -10.10 17.08
N MET A 23 -6.02 -8.78 17.25
CA MET A 23 -6.13 -7.84 16.13
C MET A 23 -4.74 -7.34 15.74
N ALA A 24 -4.23 -7.76 14.57
CA ALA A 24 -2.90 -7.38 14.11
C ALA A 24 -2.95 -6.40 12.94
N GLY A 25 -2.12 -5.36 13.02
CA GLY A 25 -1.83 -4.48 11.90
C GLY A 25 -0.91 -5.11 10.86
N TRP A 26 -0.67 -4.40 9.74
CA TRP A 26 0.24 -4.85 8.68
C TRP A 26 1.65 -4.28 8.78
N GLY A 27 1.94 -3.40 9.74
CA GLY A 27 3.27 -2.80 9.90
C GLY A 27 4.37 -3.83 10.15
N ILE A 28 4.07 -4.88 10.93
CA ILE A 28 5.03 -5.90 11.38
C ILE A 28 5.49 -6.86 10.27
N GLN A 29 4.74 -6.98 9.17
CA GLN A 29 5.15 -7.81 8.02
C GLN A 29 5.86 -7.02 6.91
N ARG A 30 5.88 -5.69 6.97
CA ARG A 30 6.69 -4.85 6.07
C ARG A 30 8.15 -4.75 6.54
N GLN A 31 8.72 -5.89 6.93
CA GLN A 31 10.06 -6.04 7.49
C GLN A 31 10.72 -7.29 6.90
N GLN A 32 12.04 -7.40 7.05
CA GLN A 32 12.74 -8.63 6.72
C GLN A 32 12.15 -9.80 7.52
N TYR A 33 11.90 -10.92 6.85
CA TYR A 33 11.22 -12.10 7.40
C TYR A 33 9.79 -11.82 7.91
N GLY A 34 9.07 -10.90 7.24
CA GLY A 34 7.72 -10.47 7.61
C GLY A 34 6.70 -11.60 7.70
N GLU A 35 6.89 -12.68 6.92
CA GLU A 35 6.06 -13.88 6.88
C GLU A 35 5.96 -14.54 8.26
N GLN A 36 7.05 -14.48 9.04
CA GLN A 36 7.14 -15.12 10.36
C GLN A 36 6.17 -14.50 11.37
N LYS A 37 5.82 -13.21 11.24
CA LYS A 37 5.08 -12.46 12.27
C LYS A 37 3.61 -12.87 12.31
N HIS A 38 2.93 -12.83 11.17
CA HIS A 38 1.54 -13.27 11.08
C HIS A 38 1.41 -14.78 11.23
N TRP A 39 2.38 -15.57 10.73
CA TRP A 39 2.37 -17.02 10.92
C TRP A 39 2.47 -17.40 12.40
N MET A 40 3.40 -16.79 13.15
CA MET A 40 3.48 -17.02 14.59
C MET A 40 2.23 -16.55 15.34
N LEU A 41 1.60 -15.47 14.91
CA LEU A 41 0.36 -14.98 15.52
C LEU A 41 -0.80 -15.95 15.31
N VAL A 42 -0.93 -16.55 14.12
CA VAL A 42 -1.91 -17.61 13.86
C VAL A 42 -1.60 -18.85 14.71
N THR A 43 -0.33 -19.23 14.86
CA THR A 43 0.09 -20.33 15.75
C THR A 43 -0.31 -20.05 17.20
N LEU A 44 -0.05 -18.84 17.72
CA LEU A 44 -0.49 -18.44 19.06
C LEU A 44 -2.02 -18.49 19.19
N ALA A 45 -2.77 -17.98 18.20
CA ALA A 45 -4.23 -18.05 18.20
C ALA A 45 -4.76 -19.49 18.21
N ALA A 46 -4.08 -20.40 17.50
CA ALA A 46 -4.41 -21.82 17.49
C ALA A 46 -4.16 -22.46 18.86
N MET A 47 -3.04 -22.12 19.52
CA MET A 47 -2.74 -22.57 20.89
C MET A 47 -3.75 -22.08 21.91
N LEU A 48 -4.26 -20.85 21.76
CA LEU A 48 -5.33 -20.32 22.61
C LEU A 48 -6.67 -21.07 22.40
N GLY A 49 -6.86 -21.77 21.28
CA GLY A 49 -8.02 -22.64 21.03
C GLY A 49 -9.34 -21.91 20.73
N GLN A 50 -9.30 -20.60 20.52
CA GLN A 50 -10.50 -19.74 20.39
C GLN A 50 -10.88 -19.38 18.94
N ILE A 51 -10.12 -19.83 17.94
CA ILE A 51 -10.43 -19.62 16.52
C ILE A 51 -11.82 -20.19 16.20
N GLY A 52 -12.65 -19.39 15.52
CA GLY A 52 -14.02 -19.74 15.14
C GLY A 52 -15.07 -19.52 16.23
N THR A 53 -14.71 -18.90 17.37
CA THR A 53 -15.69 -18.52 18.41
C THR A 53 -16.09 -17.03 18.27
N PRO A 54 -17.31 -16.62 18.67
CA PRO A 54 -17.71 -15.21 18.66
C PRO A 54 -16.74 -14.34 19.50
N GLY A 55 -16.06 -13.38 18.87
CA GLY A 55 -15.10 -12.52 19.57
C GLY A 55 -13.79 -13.19 19.99
N GLY A 56 -13.47 -14.39 19.46
CA GLY A 56 -12.22 -15.09 19.71
C GLY A 56 -11.42 -15.37 18.43
N GLY A 57 -10.12 -15.65 18.58
CA GLY A 57 -9.23 -15.97 17.46
C GLY A 57 -8.38 -14.78 17.04
N PHE A 58 -8.31 -14.51 15.73
CA PHE A 58 -7.49 -13.43 15.18
C PHE A 58 -8.20 -12.70 14.03
N GLY A 59 -7.80 -11.45 13.80
CA GLY A 59 -8.26 -10.63 12.69
C GLY A 59 -7.17 -9.71 12.18
N PHE A 60 -6.99 -9.69 10.86
CA PHE A 60 -5.94 -8.90 10.21
C PHE A 60 -6.47 -7.69 9.42
N SER A 61 -7.75 -7.35 9.55
CA SER A 61 -8.32 -6.21 8.80
C SER A 61 -9.24 -5.30 9.61
N TYR A 62 -9.32 -5.44 10.94
CA TYR A 62 -10.09 -4.52 11.77
C TYR A 62 -9.60 -3.06 11.67
N HIS A 63 -8.34 -2.87 11.31
CA HIS A 63 -7.70 -1.55 11.16
C HIS A 63 -7.77 -0.98 9.73
N TYR A 64 -8.26 -1.76 8.75
CA TYR A 64 -8.25 -1.39 7.34
C TYR A 64 -9.68 -1.36 6.78
N SER A 65 -10.03 -0.27 6.09
CA SER A 65 -11.31 -0.08 5.39
C SER A 65 -12.57 -0.53 6.16
N ASN A 66 -12.59 -0.35 7.47
CA ASN A 66 -13.69 -0.76 8.36
C ASN A 66 -13.97 -2.28 8.34
N GLY A 67 -12.93 -3.12 8.26
CA GLY A 67 -13.07 -4.56 8.36
C GLY A 67 -13.82 -4.98 9.64
N GLY A 68 -14.88 -5.75 9.48
CA GLY A 68 -15.84 -6.07 10.54
C GLY A 68 -17.20 -5.38 10.39
N ASN A 69 -17.32 -4.39 9.50
CA ASN A 69 -18.62 -3.84 9.11
C ASN A 69 -19.42 -4.91 8.34
N PRO A 70 -20.64 -5.30 8.80
CA PRO A 70 -21.42 -6.36 8.16
C PRO A 70 -21.78 -6.08 6.70
N THR A 71 -21.54 -7.08 5.84
CA THR A 71 -21.89 -7.02 4.43
C THR A 71 -23.40 -6.85 4.23
N ARG A 72 -23.78 -5.85 3.43
CA ARG A 72 -25.16 -5.59 3.00
C ARG A 72 -25.59 -6.57 1.91
N VAL A 73 -26.89 -6.58 1.64
CA VAL A 73 -27.54 -7.35 0.59
C VAL A 73 -28.07 -6.36 -0.44
N GLY A 74 -27.68 -6.53 -1.71
CA GLY A 74 -27.99 -5.57 -2.76
C GLY A 74 -27.15 -5.72 -4.01
N GLY A 75 -27.15 -4.68 -4.83
CA GLY A 75 -26.36 -4.61 -6.05
C GLY A 75 -24.91 -4.26 -5.74
N VAL A 76 -23.99 -4.92 -6.41
CA VAL A 76 -22.56 -4.60 -6.37
C VAL A 76 -22.19 -4.14 -7.76
N LEU A 77 -21.52 -2.99 -7.85
CA LEU A 77 -21.02 -2.49 -9.13
C LEU A 77 -19.93 -3.42 -9.64
N PRO A 78 -19.99 -3.86 -10.91
CA PRO A 78 -18.83 -4.43 -11.56
C PRO A 78 -17.80 -3.32 -11.84
N GLU A 79 -16.61 -3.73 -12.26
CA GLU A 79 -15.54 -2.86 -12.74
C GLU A 79 -15.33 -3.00 -14.24
N MET A 80 -14.65 -2.03 -14.84
CA MET A 80 -14.13 -2.17 -16.20
C MET A 80 -13.05 -3.25 -16.23
N SER A 81 -13.13 -4.16 -17.20
CA SER A 81 -12.21 -5.29 -17.33
C SER A 81 -11.04 -4.93 -18.25
N ALA A 82 -9.83 -5.37 -17.90
CA ALA A 82 -8.69 -5.33 -18.82
C ALA A 82 -8.77 -6.39 -19.93
N ALA A 83 -9.64 -7.39 -19.77
CA ALA A 83 -9.93 -8.39 -20.81
C ALA A 83 -11.00 -7.88 -21.78
N ILE A 84 -10.78 -8.09 -23.07
CA ILE A 84 -11.69 -7.73 -24.16
C ILE A 84 -12.77 -8.82 -24.31
N ALA A 85 -14.05 -8.45 -24.24
CA ALA A 85 -15.15 -9.40 -24.35
C ALA A 85 -15.12 -10.19 -25.66
N GLY A 86 -15.25 -11.52 -25.58
CA GLY A 86 -15.24 -12.41 -26.75
C GLY A 86 -13.84 -12.73 -27.30
N HIS A 87 -12.79 -12.14 -26.75
CA HIS A 87 -11.40 -12.48 -27.03
C HIS A 87 -10.80 -13.12 -25.77
N ALA A 88 -9.98 -14.16 -25.94
CA ALA A 88 -9.00 -14.46 -24.91
C ALA A 88 -8.20 -13.17 -24.72
N SER A 89 -7.92 -12.77 -23.47
CA SER A 89 -6.91 -11.73 -23.29
C SER A 89 -5.65 -12.27 -23.97
N GLU A 90 -5.26 -11.71 -25.11
CA GLU A 90 -4.03 -12.12 -25.80
C GLU A 90 -2.83 -12.00 -24.83
N ALA A 91 -2.99 -11.23 -23.75
CA ALA A 91 -2.08 -11.10 -22.62
C ALA A 91 -1.95 -12.33 -21.67
N ALA A 92 -2.73 -13.41 -21.80
CA ALA A 92 -2.68 -14.53 -20.84
C ALA A 92 -2.12 -15.85 -21.39
N ASP A 93 -2.16 -16.10 -22.69
CA ASP A 93 -1.96 -17.47 -23.22
C ASP A 93 -0.78 -17.65 -24.20
N ASP A 94 -0.02 -16.61 -24.54
CA ASP A 94 1.16 -16.73 -25.41
C ASP A 94 2.49 -16.93 -24.66
N GLY A 95 2.47 -16.93 -23.32
CA GLY A 95 3.69 -17.01 -22.50
C GLY A 95 4.56 -15.74 -22.54
N GLY A 96 4.06 -14.64 -23.12
CA GLY A 96 4.78 -13.36 -23.22
C GLY A 96 4.69 -12.48 -21.97
N MET A 97 3.69 -12.68 -21.11
CA MET A 97 3.51 -11.88 -19.90
C MET A 97 4.36 -12.41 -18.74
N THR A 98 5.48 -11.74 -18.48
CA THR A 98 6.31 -11.99 -17.29
C THR A 98 5.85 -11.09 -16.15
N ALA A 99 5.31 -11.69 -15.08
CA ALA A 99 5.04 -10.98 -13.83
C ALA A 99 6.27 -11.02 -12.91
N ILE A 100 6.55 -9.92 -12.23
CA ILE A 100 7.55 -9.86 -11.15
C ILE A 100 6.85 -9.51 -9.83
N PRO A 101 7.36 -9.96 -8.66
CA PRO A 101 6.89 -9.44 -7.39
C PRO A 101 7.08 -7.92 -7.34
N VAL A 102 6.02 -7.19 -7.02
CA VAL A 102 5.93 -5.72 -7.22
C VAL A 102 7.12 -4.93 -6.65
N ALA A 103 7.60 -5.31 -5.46
CA ALA A 103 8.70 -4.64 -4.80
C ALA A 103 10.08 -4.96 -5.42
N ARG A 104 10.16 -5.76 -6.48
CA ARG A 104 11.41 -6.17 -7.15
C ARG A 104 11.68 -5.39 -8.44
N ILE A 105 10.98 -4.27 -8.65
CA ILE A 105 11.12 -3.43 -9.85
C ILE A 105 12.55 -2.91 -10.04
N VAL A 106 13.20 -2.41 -8.98
CA VAL A 106 14.58 -1.93 -9.05
C VAL A 106 15.55 -3.06 -9.39
N ASP A 107 15.40 -4.23 -8.77
CA ASP A 107 16.23 -5.40 -9.07
C ASP A 107 16.06 -5.86 -10.53
N ALA A 108 14.84 -5.82 -11.05
CA ALA A 108 14.52 -6.17 -12.44
C ALA A 108 15.14 -5.18 -13.44
N LEU A 109 15.03 -3.87 -13.18
CA LEU A 109 15.67 -2.83 -13.98
C LEU A 109 17.19 -2.96 -13.91
N GLU A 110 17.74 -3.34 -12.76
CA GLU A 110 19.17 -3.45 -12.59
C GLU A 110 19.79 -4.68 -13.25
N ASN A 111 19.05 -5.79 -13.28
CA ASN A 111 19.58 -7.12 -13.63
C ASN A 111 18.70 -7.85 -14.67
N PRO A 112 18.49 -7.30 -15.88
CA PRO A 112 17.73 -8.01 -16.91
C PRO A 112 18.38 -9.37 -17.24
N GLY A 113 17.59 -10.45 -17.28
CA GLY A 113 18.09 -11.82 -17.44
C GLY A 113 18.65 -12.46 -16.16
N GLY A 114 18.73 -11.72 -15.05
CA GLY A 114 19.11 -12.24 -13.74
C GLY A 114 18.06 -13.19 -13.17
N LYS A 115 18.50 -14.21 -12.44
CA LYS A 115 17.62 -15.22 -11.83
C LYS A 115 17.31 -14.90 -10.37
N TYR A 116 16.10 -15.22 -9.93
CA TYR A 116 15.66 -15.08 -8.54
C TYR A 116 14.69 -16.18 -8.13
N GLN A 117 14.62 -16.46 -6.83
CA GLN A 117 13.67 -17.41 -6.25
C GLN A 117 12.41 -16.68 -5.81
N HIS A 118 11.24 -17.24 -6.13
CA HIS A 118 9.94 -16.75 -5.68
C HIS A 118 8.99 -17.91 -5.46
N ASN A 119 8.59 -18.11 -4.19
CA ASN A 119 7.56 -19.07 -3.80
C ASN A 119 7.78 -20.49 -4.36
N GLY A 120 9.01 -21.00 -4.21
CA GLY A 120 9.39 -22.35 -4.63
C GLY A 120 9.77 -22.48 -6.11
N LYS A 121 9.84 -21.37 -6.85
CA LYS A 121 10.16 -21.35 -8.27
C LYS A 121 11.33 -20.41 -8.56
N GLU A 122 12.25 -20.85 -9.41
CA GLU A 122 13.23 -19.97 -10.04
C GLU A 122 12.55 -19.19 -11.17
N GLN A 123 12.78 -17.89 -11.22
CA GLN A 123 12.28 -16.97 -12.23
C GLN A 123 13.41 -16.10 -12.78
N THR A 124 13.17 -15.43 -13.90
CA THR A 124 14.14 -14.57 -14.58
C THR A 124 13.57 -13.17 -14.71
N TYR A 125 14.35 -12.15 -14.40
CA TYR A 125 13.93 -10.76 -14.58
C TYR A 125 13.79 -10.41 -16.07
N PRO A 126 12.68 -9.76 -16.48
CA PRO A 126 12.50 -9.30 -17.85
C PRO A 126 13.40 -8.11 -18.15
N ASN A 127 13.65 -7.88 -19.45
CA ASN A 127 14.32 -6.67 -19.92
C ASN A 127 13.28 -5.56 -20.16
N ILE A 128 13.01 -4.77 -19.12
CA ILE A 128 11.99 -3.70 -19.18
C ILE A 128 12.55 -2.50 -19.94
N LYS A 129 11.90 -2.16 -21.06
CA LYS A 129 12.30 -1.03 -21.93
C LYS A 129 11.40 0.19 -21.81
N MET A 130 10.15 0.00 -21.43
CA MET A 130 9.18 1.08 -21.27
C MET A 130 8.44 0.91 -19.95
N ILE A 131 8.19 2.02 -19.26
CA ILE A 131 7.31 2.08 -18.09
C ILE A 131 6.18 3.07 -18.40
N TRP A 132 4.93 2.62 -18.29
CA TRP A 132 3.78 3.49 -18.20
C TRP A 132 3.25 3.46 -16.78
N TRP A 133 3.08 4.62 -16.15
CA TRP A 133 2.60 4.72 -14.78
C TRP A 133 1.40 5.63 -14.66
N ALA A 134 0.33 5.15 -14.02
CA ALA A 134 -0.89 5.92 -13.75
C ALA A 134 -1.33 5.67 -12.29
N GLY A 135 -1.60 6.73 -11.54
CA GLY A 135 -2.24 6.64 -10.20
C GLY A 135 -1.38 6.08 -9.05
N GLY A 136 -0.05 6.13 -9.14
CA GLY A 136 0.84 5.63 -8.07
C GLY A 136 2.06 6.52 -7.78
N GLY A 137 2.56 6.46 -6.54
CA GLY A 137 3.64 7.34 -6.04
C GLY A 137 5.00 6.65 -5.89
N ASN A 138 5.65 6.27 -6.99
CA ASN A 138 6.83 5.39 -7.00
C ASN A 138 7.98 5.87 -6.13
N PHE A 139 8.27 7.16 -6.22
CA PHE A 139 9.34 7.82 -5.48
C PHE A 139 8.97 8.08 -4.00
N THR A 140 7.74 7.77 -3.60
CA THR A 140 7.27 7.86 -2.21
C THR A 140 6.95 6.51 -1.59
N HIS A 141 6.70 5.45 -2.37
CA HIS A 141 6.33 4.12 -1.85
C HIS A 141 7.47 3.08 -1.87
N HIS A 142 8.48 3.26 -2.72
CA HIS A 142 9.54 2.29 -2.96
C HIS A 142 10.77 2.67 -2.12
N GLN A 143 11.50 1.66 -1.68
CA GLN A 143 12.62 1.82 -0.76
C GLN A 143 13.89 2.29 -1.50
N ASP A 144 14.88 2.77 -0.75
CA ASP A 144 16.15 3.31 -1.27
C ASP A 144 15.95 4.25 -2.46
N THR A 145 15.37 5.43 -2.20
CA THR A 145 15.04 6.42 -3.24
C THR A 145 16.23 6.79 -4.12
N ASN A 146 17.45 6.81 -3.56
CA ASN A 146 18.66 7.11 -4.32
C ASN A 146 19.01 6.01 -5.33
N ARG A 147 18.87 4.72 -4.95
CA ARG A 147 19.01 3.59 -5.88
C ARG A 147 17.88 3.57 -6.90
N LEU A 148 16.63 3.80 -6.46
CA LEU A 148 15.47 3.88 -7.34
C LEU A 148 15.69 4.91 -8.45
N ILE A 149 16.10 6.14 -8.13
CA ILE A 149 16.34 7.19 -9.14
C ILE A 149 17.31 6.71 -10.21
N LYS A 150 18.40 6.06 -9.83
CA LYS A 150 19.39 5.52 -10.79
C LYS A 150 18.81 4.41 -11.66
N ALA A 151 18.08 3.47 -11.05
CA ALA A 151 17.44 2.38 -11.78
C ALA A 151 16.33 2.88 -12.72
N TRP A 152 15.61 3.92 -12.32
CA TRP A 152 14.55 4.56 -13.10
C TRP A 152 15.09 5.24 -14.36
N GLN A 153 16.39 5.48 -14.49
CA GLN A 153 17.00 6.00 -15.74
C GLN A 153 17.33 4.91 -16.77
N LYS A 154 17.06 3.63 -16.48
CA LYS A 154 17.42 2.51 -17.35
C LYS A 154 16.43 2.21 -18.48
N PRO A 155 15.10 2.33 -18.30
CA PRO A 155 14.15 2.22 -19.41
C PRO A 155 14.45 3.27 -20.49
N GLU A 156 14.08 2.95 -21.72
CA GLU A 156 14.21 3.84 -22.88
C GLU A 156 13.10 4.90 -22.91
N MET A 157 11.97 4.65 -22.23
CA MET A 157 10.85 5.58 -22.13
C MET A 157 10.04 5.38 -20.85
N ILE A 158 9.71 6.49 -20.20
CA ILE A 158 8.84 6.56 -19.04
C ILE A 158 7.71 7.55 -19.30
N VAL A 159 6.49 7.04 -19.30
CA VAL A 159 5.25 7.83 -19.42
C VAL A 159 4.54 7.85 -18.07
N VAL A 160 4.17 9.05 -17.60
CA VAL A 160 3.42 9.22 -16.35
C VAL A 160 2.12 9.97 -16.61
N SER A 161 1.00 9.30 -16.34
CA SER A 161 -0.36 9.84 -16.33
C SER A 161 -0.66 10.38 -14.92
N GLU A 162 -0.74 11.69 -14.77
CA GLU A 162 -0.78 12.32 -13.46
C GLU A 162 -1.48 13.68 -13.45
N CYS A 163 -2.11 14.01 -12.33
CA CYS A 163 -2.85 15.26 -12.10
C CYS A 163 -2.04 16.32 -11.32
N TYR A 164 -0.89 15.94 -10.76
CA TYR A 164 0.03 16.83 -10.03
C TYR A 164 1.50 16.63 -10.42
N TRP A 165 2.35 17.63 -10.21
CA TRP A 165 3.81 17.49 -10.41
C TRP A 165 4.50 16.69 -9.28
N THR A 166 4.10 15.43 -9.12
CA THR A 166 4.70 14.48 -8.17
C THR A 166 6.16 14.20 -8.52
N ALA A 167 6.91 13.62 -7.59
CA ALA A 167 8.27 13.18 -7.88
C ALA A 167 8.32 12.17 -9.04
N ALA A 168 7.28 11.34 -9.25
CA ALA A 168 7.23 10.45 -10.42
C ALA A 168 7.09 11.24 -11.72
N ALA A 169 6.18 12.21 -11.78
CA ALA A 169 6.01 13.07 -12.95
C ALA A 169 7.28 13.87 -13.28
N LYS A 170 8.00 14.35 -12.25
CA LYS A 170 9.29 15.06 -12.42
C LYS A 170 10.45 14.18 -12.93
N HIS A 171 10.28 12.85 -12.93
CA HIS A 171 11.28 11.88 -13.43
C HIS A 171 10.76 11.09 -14.65
N ALA A 172 9.75 11.60 -15.35
CA ALA A 172 9.22 11.00 -16.57
C ALA A 172 9.83 11.66 -17.81
N ASP A 173 9.86 10.93 -18.93
CA ASP A 173 10.16 11.50 -20.25
C ASP A 173 8.92 12.22 -20.81
N ILE A 174 7.74 11.64 -20.57
CA ILE A 174 6.45 12.18 -21.01
C ILE A 174 5.50 12.23 -19.82
N VAL A 175 4.92 13.40 -19.57
CA VAL A 175 3.84 13.57 -18.59
C VAL A 175 2.55 13.87 -19.32
N LEU A 176 1.52 13.07 -19.03
CA LEU A 176 0.17 13.27 -19.56
C LEU A 176 -0.70 13.87 -18.45
N PRO A 177 -1.22 15.10 -18.62
CA PRO A 177 -2.08 15.73 -17.62
C PRO A 177 -3.44 15.04 -17.59
N ILE A 178 -3.77 14.44 -16.45
CA ILE A 178 -5.03 13.72 -16.26
C ILE A 178 -5.95 14.49 -15.34
N THR A 179 -7.27 14.37 -15.56
CA THR A 179 -8.28 14.90 -14.67
C THR A 179 -8.22 14.29 -13.26
N THR A 180 -8.63 15.06 -12.26
CA THR A 180 -9.03 14.52 -10.96
C THR A 180 -10.44 13.93 -11.03
N SER A 181 -10.85 13.17 -10.01
CA SER A 181 -12.23 12.66 -9.93
C SER A 181 -13.30 13.75 -9.82
N PHE A 182 -12.93 15.00 -9.47
CA PHE A 182 -13.88 16.13 -9.42
C PHE A 182 -14.20 16.71 -10.80
N GLU A 183 -13.42 16.33 -11.82
CA GLU A 183 -13.50 16.86 -13.18
C GLU A 183 -14.17 15.89 -14.16
N ARG A 184 -14.70 14.76 -13.68
CA ARG A 184 -15.37 13.72 -14.49
C ARG A 184 -16.54 13.07 -13.75
N ASN A 185 -17.37 12.32 -14.46
CA ASN A 185 -18.42 11.53 -13.82
C ASN A 185 -17.93 10.10 -13.53
N ASP A 186 -18.40 9.54 -12.43
CA ASP A 186 -18.14 8.16 -12.04
C ASP A 186 -19.27 7.60 -11.16
N LEU A 187 -19.14 6.33 -10.78
CA LEU A 187 -20.07 5.60 -9.92
C LEU A 187 -19.28 4.69 -8.99
N THR A 188 -19.49 4.78 -7.68
CA THR A 188 -18.69 4.00 -6.72
C THR A 188 -19.52 3.25 -5.69
N MET A 189 -18.93 2.16 -5.19
CA MET A 189 -19.38 1.48 -3.98
C MET A 189 -18.69 2.10 -2.76
N THR A 190 -19.42 2.33 -1.68
CA THR A 190 -18.81 2.70 -0.38
C THR A 190 -18.84 1.56 0.61
N GLY A 191 -17.78 1.46 1.41
CA GLY A 191 -17.60 0.43 2.42
C GLY A 191 -17.08 -0.87 1.81
N ASP A 192 -15.76 -1.01 1.79
CA ASP A 192 -15.01 -2.05 1.06
C ASP A 192 -15.42 -3.48 1.45
N TYR A 193 -15.80 -3.69 2.71
CA TYR A 193 -16.32 -4.97 3.20
C TYR A 193 -17.85 -5.03 3.21
N SER A 194 -18.49 -3.88 3.42
CA SER A 194 -19.92 -3.81 3.67
C SER A 194 -20.76 -3.69 2.40
N ASN A 195 -20.21 -3.18 1.30
CA ASN A 195 -20.96 -2.80 0.09
C ASN A 195 -22.17 -1.92 0.44
N GLN A 196 -21.94 -0.89 1.26
CA GLN A 196 -23.01 -0.22 1.99
C GLN A 196 -23.85 0.68 1.09
N HIS A 197 -23.21 1.41 0.17
CA HIS A 197 -23.93 2.30 -0.72
C HIS A 197 -23.40 2.26 -2.14
N ILE A 198 -24.28 2.54 -3.11
CA ILE A 198 -23.91 3.01 -4.45
C ILE A 198 -24.03 4.53 -4.46
N VAL A 199 -22.99 5.22 -4.91
CA VAL A 199 -22.88 6.69 -4.88
C VAL A 199 -22.62 7.23 -6.28
N PRO A 200 -23.46 8.15 -6.80
CA PRO A 200 -23.15 8.86 -8.04
C PRO A 200 -22.04 9.87 -7.75
N MET A 201 -20.92 9.77 -8.46
CA MET A 201 -19.82 10.73 -8.39
C MET A 201 -19.93 11.67 -9.58
N LYS A 202 -20.74 12.73 -9.45
CA LYS A 202 -20.90 13.68 -10.56
C LYS A 202 -19.71 14.61 -10.70
N GLN A 203 -19.43 14.97 -11.94
CA GLN A 203 -18.50 16.05 -12.29
C GLN A 203 -18.90 17.33 -11.54
N ALA A 204 -17.95 17.87 -10.77
CA ALA A 204 -18.16 19.08 -9.97
C ALA A 204 -17.68 20.35 -10.70
N VAL A 205 -16.60 20.23 -11.48
CA VAL A 205 -16.04 21.30 -12.31
C VAL A 205 -15.64 20.72 -13.68
N ALA A 206 -15.52 21.58 -14.70
CA ALA A 206 -14.97 21.14 -15.99
C ALA A 206 -13.48 20.75 -15.84
N PRO A 207 -12.93 19.91 -16.73
CA PRO A 207 -11.49 19.65 -16.79
C PRO A 207 -10.68 20.94 -16.84
N GLN A 208 -9.63 21.03 -16.03
CA GLN A 208 -8.79 22.21 -15.93
C GLN A 208 -7.64 22.16 -16.94
N PHE A 209 -7.35 23.30 -17.56
CA PHE A 209 -6.30 23.44 -18.58
C PHE A 209 -6.50 22.44 -19.74
N GLU A 210 -5.50 21.62 -20.03
CA GLU A 210 -5.53 20.60 -21.08
C GLU A 210 -5.68 19.18 -20.50
N ALA A 211 -6.08 19.06 -19.23
CA ALA A 211 -6.25 17.76 -18.58
C ALA A 211 -7.37 16.94 -19.24
N ARG A 212 -7.12 15.64 -19.42
CA ARG A 212 -8.07 14.70 -20.05
C ARG A 212 -8.33 13.49 -19.14
N ASN A 213 -9.46 12.81 -19.31
CA ASN A 213 -9.69 11.57 -18.57
C ASN A 213 -8.73 10.48 -19.07
N ASP A 214 -8.25 9.61 -18.16
CA ASP A 214 -7.44 8.44 -18.56
C ASP A 214 -8.13 7.64 -19.66
N PHE A 215 -9.44 7.40 -19.53
CA PHE A 215 -10.24 6.65 -20.48
C PHE A 215 -10.14 7.23 -21.91
N ASP A 216 -10.22 8.55 -22.05
CA ASP A 216 -10.16 9.21 -23.36
C ASP A 216 -8.75 9.16 -23.95
N VAL A 217 -7.72 9.29 -23.11
CA VAL A 217 -6.31 9.20 -23.51
C VAL A 217 -5.98 7.80 -24.01
N PHE A 218 -6.40 6.76 -23.28
CA PHE A 218 -6.16 5.37 -23.68
C PHE A 218 -7.01 4.95 -24.89
N ALA A 219 -8.21 5.51 -25.05
CA ALA A 219 -9.03 5.30 -26.23
C ALA A 219 -8.36 5.87 -27.50
N ASP A 220 -7.80 7.07 -27.43
CA ASP A 220 -7.06 7.67 -28.55
C ASP A 220 -5.74 6.91 -28.82
N LEU A 221 -5.05 6.46 -27.77
CA LEU A 221 -3.86 5.62 -27.91
C LEU A 221 -4.18 4.31 -28.65
N ALA A 222 -5.30 3.67 -28.31
CA ALA A 222 -5.73 2.45 -28.98
C ALA A 222 -5.93 2.66 -30.50
N GLU A 223 -6.49 3.80 -30.91
CA GLU A 223 -6.62 4.16 -32.33
C GLU A 223 -5.27 4.36 -33.02
N LEU A 224 -4.32 5.01 -32.33
CA LEU A 224 -2.97 5.24 -32.87
C LEU A 224 -2.18 3.94 -33.01
N LEU A 225 -2.37 2.98 -32.09
CA LEU A 225 -1.73 1.66 -32.17
C LEU A 225 -2.30 0.82 -33.31
N LYS A 226 -3.60 0.91 -33.57
CA LYS A 226 -4.27 0.16 -34.62
C LYS A 226 -5.53 0.88 -35.08
N PRO A 227 -5.72 1.14 -36.39
CA PRO A 227 -6.98 1.70 -36.91
C PRO A 227 -8.20 0.91 -36.42
N GLY A 228 -9.20 1.62 -35.87
CA GLY A 228 -10.38 1.03 -35.23
C GLY A 228 -10.19 0.59 -33.78
N GLY A 229 -8.99 0.77 -33.20
CA GLY A 229 -8.69 0.38 -31.82
C GLY A 229 -9.50 1.14 -30.79
N LYS A 230 -9.90 2.39 -31.06
CA LYS A 230 -10.77 3.17 -30.17
C LYS A 230 -12.14 2.54 -29.99
N GLU A 231 -12.75 2.06 -31.07
CA GLU A 231 -14.06 1.42 -31.02
C GLU A 231 -14.01 0.13 -30.19
N ILE A 232 -12.93 -0.64 -30.33
CA ILE A 232 -12.69 -1.85 -29.53
C ILE A 232 -12.51 -1.51 -28.06
N TYR A 233 -11.65 -0.54 -27.73
CA TYR A 233 -11.37 -0.14 -26.35
C TYR A 233 -12.60 0.41 -25.64
N THR A 234 -13.38 1.25 -26.33
CA THR A 234 -14.58 1.88 -25.76
C THR A 234 -15.79 0.96 -25.80
N GLU A 235 -15.75 -0.13 -26.57
CA GLU A 235 -16.88 -0.99 -26.92
C GLU A 235 -18.10 -0.19 -27.42
N GLY A 236 -17.84 0.92 -28.13
CA GLY A 236 -18.87 1.85 -28.61
C GLY A 236 -19.65 2.57 -27.50
N LYS A 237 -19.16 2.57 -26.25
CA LYS A 237 -19.80 3.22 -25.11
C LYS A 237 -19.05 4.49 -24.73
N ASP A 238 -19.80 5.57 -24.55
CA ASP A 238 -19.30 6.79 -23.90
C ASP A 238 -19.34 6.65 -22.36
N GLU A 239 -18.88 7.70 -21.65
CA GLU A 239 -18.85 7.76 -20.19
C GLU A 239 -20.20 7.35 -19.56
N MET A 240 -21.29 7.97 -19.99
CA MET A 240 -22.60 7.72 -19.40
C MET A 240 -23.17 6.35 -19.74
N ALA A 241 -22.88 5.82 -20.93
CA ALA A 241 -23.25 4.47 -21.32
C ALA A 241 -22.52 3.42 -20.47
N TRP A 242 -21.24 3.62 -20.16
CA TRP A 242 -20.48 2.77 -19.23
C TRP A 242 -21.06 2.80 -17.82
N LEU A 243 -21.31 3.99 -17.26
CA LEU A 243 -21.89 4.11 -15.92
C LEU A 243 -23.27 3.45 -15.83
N LYS A 244 -24.10 3.61 -16.86
CA LYS A 244 -25.39 2.93 -16.96
C LYS A 244 -25.22 1.41 -17.03
N PHE A 245 -24.26 0.90 -17.80
CA PHE A 245 -23.99 -0.53 -17.90
C PHE A 245 -23.62 -1.14 -16.55
N PHE A 246 -22.71 -0.51 -15.78
CA PHE A 246 -22.34 -0.97 -14.45
C PHE A 246 -23.53 -0.91 -13.47
N TYR A 247 -24.31 0.16 -13.53
CA TYR A 247 -25.51 0.30 -12.71
C TYR A 247 -26.56 -0.77 -13.00
N ASP A 248 -26.82 -1.07 -14.28
CA ASP A 248 -27.80 -2.07 -14.70
C ASP A 248 -27.38 -3.49 -14.26
N ALA A 249 -26.07 -3.78 -14.31
CA ALA A 249 -25.52 -5.03 -13.78
C ALA A 249 -25.73 -5.16 -12.26
N ALA A 250 -25.43 -4.10 -11.51
CA ALA A 250 -25.68 -4.05 -10.06
C ALA A 250 -27.17 -4.18 -9.75
N GLN A 251 -28.03 -3.48 -10.49
CA GLN A 251 -29.49 -3.55 -10.35
C GLN A 251 -30.00 -4.97 -10.61
N LYS A 252 -29.48 -5.67 -11.63
CA LYS A 252 -29.82 -7.07 -11.90
C LYS A 252 -29.44 -7.98 -10.72
N GLY A 253 -28.24 -7.80 -10.16
CA GLY A 253 -27.78 -8.51 -8.96
C GLY A 253 -28.63 -8.23 -7.72
N ALA A 254 -29.06 -6.97 -7.54
CA ALA A 254 -29.96 -6.56 -6.46
C ALA A 254 -31.34 -7.22 -6.58
N ARG A 255 -31.92 -7.24 -7.79
CA ARG A 255 -33.21 -7.88 -8.06
C ARG A 255 -33.20 -9.37 -7.74
N ALA A 256 -32.12 -10.09 -8.07
CA ALA A 256 -31.96 -11.50 -7.72
C ALA A 256 -31.99 -11.73 -6.19
N GLN A 257 -31.60 -10.72 -5.40
CA GLN A 257 -31.63 -10.72 -3.93
C GLN A 257 -32.89 -10.05 -3.36
N ARG A 258 -33.89 -9.77 -4.20
CA ARG A 258 -35.15 -9.07 -3.85
C ARG A 258 -34.89 -7.70 -3.20
N VAL A 259 -33.94 -6.96 -3.75
CA VAL A 259 -33.65 -5.57 -3.40
C VAL A 259 -33.99 -4.69 -4.60
N THR A 260 -34.88 -3.73 -4.39
CA THR A 260 -35.30 -2.79 -5.42
C THR A 260 -34.29 -1.65 -5.51
N MET A 261 -33.83 -1.36 -6.73
CA MET A 261 -33.09 -0.14 -7.04
C MET A 261 -33.85 0.66 -8.09
N PRO A 262 -33.84 2.00 -8.04
CA PRO A 262 -34.47 2.86 -9.04
C PRO A 262 -33.87 2.67 -10.44
N MET A 263 -34.52 3.18 -11.48
CA MET A 263 -33.92 3.24 -12.83
C MET A 263 -32.72 4.20 -12.85
N PHE A 264 -31.71 3.92 -13.69
CA PHE A 264 -30.47 4.71 -13.74
C PHE A 264 -30.72 6.22 -13.89
N ASN A 265 -31.57 6.64 -14.83
CA ASN A 265 -31.86 8.07 -15.03
C ASN A 265 -32.45 8.74 -13.79
N ALA A 266 -33.32 8.04 -13.06
CA ALA A 266 -33.91 8.57 -11.83
C ALA A 266 -32.87 8.66 -10.71
N PHE A 267 -32.05 7.62 -10.54
CA PHE A 267 -30.94 7.61 -9.59
C PHE A 267 -29.95 8.75 -9.87
N TRP A 268 -29.51 8.87 -11.13
CA TRP A 268 -28.56 9.87 -11.55
C TRP A 268 -29.11 11.28 -11.37
N GLN A 269 -30.35 11.54 -11.79
CA GLN A 269 -30.99 12.87 -11.62
C GLN A 269 -31.16 13.25 -10.15
N GLN A 270 -31.54 12.30 -9.29
CA GLN A 270 -31.73 12.56 -7.85
C GLN A 270 -30.42 12.91 -7.14
N ASN A 271 -29.27 12.43 -7.66
CA ASN A 271 -27.95 12.68 -7.08
C ASN A 271 -27.87 12.30 -5.59
N LYS A 272 -28.48 11.17 -5.23
CA LYS A 272 -28.48 10.62 -3.87
C LYS A 272 -27.86 9.24 -3.89
N LEU A 273 -27.17 8.89 -2.81
CA LEU A 273 -26.70 7.54 -2.60
C LEU A 273 -27.88 6.56 -2.45
N ILE A 274 -27.67 5.30 -2.84
CA ILE A 274 -28.57 4.19 -2.54
C ILE A 274 -27.95 3.40 -1.39
N GLU A 275 -28.63 3.31 -0.26
CA GLU A 275 -28.21 2.41 0.83
C GLU A 275 -28.69 0.98 0.59
N MET A 276 -27.77 0.03 0.69
CA MET A 276 -28.04 -1.40 0.51
C MET A 276 -28.63 -2.00 1.79
N ARG A 277 -29.53 -2.98 1.60
CA ARG A 277 -30.32 -3.57 2.67
C ARG A 277 -29.44 -4.28 3.70
N ARG A 278 -29.75 -4.12 4.98
CA ARG A 278 -29.14 -4.87 6.09
C ARG A 278 -29.45 -6.37 6.00
N SER A 279 -28.59 -7.18 6.62
CA SER A 279 -28.77 -8.63 6.72
C SER A 279 -28.44 -9.09 8.13
N GLU A 280 -29.47 -9.51 8.87
CA GLU A 280 -29.32 -10.03 10.23
C GLU A 280 -28.34 -11.22 10.27
N LYS A 281 -28.36 -12.07 9.25
CA LYS A 281 -27.40 -13.17 9.10
C LYS A 281 -25.96 -12.67 9.03
N ASN A 282 -25.70 -11.65 8.20
CA ASN A 282 -24.34 -11.13 8.02
C ASN A 282 -23.86 -10.35 9.24
N GLU A 283 -24.79 -9.76 10.01
CA GLU A 283 -24.50 -9.08 11.28
C GLU A 283 -24.03 -10.04 12.38
N GLN A 284 -24.34 -11.33 12.24
CA GLN A 284 -23.90 -12.39 13.16
C GLN A 284 -22.71 -13.20 12.63
N TYR A 285 -22.02 -12.72 11.59
CA TYR A 285 -20.93 -13.46 10.96
C TYR A 285 -19.77 -13.71 11.93
N VAL A 286 -19.34 -14.98 12.02
CA VAL A 286 -18.17 -15.42 12.80
C VAL A 286 -17.17 -16.09 11.87
N ARG A 287 -16.02 -15.45 11.68
CA ARG A 287 -14.96 -15.98 10.82
C ARG A 287 -14.45 -17.32 11.39
N TYR A 288 -14.34 -18.33 10.52
CA TYR A 288 -13.99 -19.73 10.87
C TYR A 288 -15.00 -20.48 11.76
N GLY A 289 -16.22 -19.96 11.95
CA GLY A 289 -17.27 -20.67 12.71
C GLY A 289 -17.59 -22.05 12.14
N ASP A 290 -17.78 -22.15 10.82
CA ASP A 290 -18.10 -23.41 10.14
C ASP A 290 -16.95 -24.43 10.20
N PHE A 291 -15.71 -23.99 10.01
CA PHE A 291 -14.51 -24.84 10.17
C PHE A 291 -14.39 -25.38 11.59
N ARG A 292 -14.69 -24.56 12.60
CA ARG A 292 -14.68 -25.00 14.00
C ARG A 292 -15.78 -26.04 14.26
N ALA A 293 -16.98 -25.83 13.71
CA ALA A 293 -18.12 -26.71 13.93
C ALA A 293 -17.92 -28.10 13.28
N ASP A 294 -17.37 -28.13 12.06
CA ASP A 294 -17.07 -29.38 11.35
C ASP A 294 -15.85 -29.17 10.42
N PRO A 295 -14.63 -29.49 10.89
CA PRO A 295 -13.40 -29.27 10.12
C PRO A 295 -13.20 -30.30 9.00
N VAL A 296 -13.97 -31.39 8.98
CA VAL A 296 -13.92 -32.38 7.89
C VAL A 296 -14.76 -31.87 6.72
N LYS A 297 -15.98 -31.41 6.99
CA LYS A 297 -16.87 -30.85 5.97
C LYS A 297 -16.43 -29.49 5.47
N ASN A 298 -15.89 -28.65 6.35
CA ASN A 298 -15.48 -27.28 6.05
C ASN A 298 -13.96 -27.12 6.12
N ALA A 299 -13.23 -28.08 5.57
CA ALA A 299 -11.76 -28.09 5.56
C ALA A 299 -11.17 -26.81 4.95
N LEU A 300 -10.02 -26.38 5.45
CA LEU A 300 -9.29 -25.24 4.90
C LEU A 300 -8.63 -25.60 3.56
N GLY A 301 -8.32 -24.61 2.74
CA GLY A 301 -7.61 -24.79 1.45
C GLY A 301 -6.12 -25.13 1.56
N THR A 302 -5.69 -25.75 2.67
CA THR A 302 -4.30 -26.20 2.88
C THR A 302 -4.15 -27.67 2.46
N PRO A 303 -2.92 -28.16 2.18
CA PRO A 303 -2.70 -29.56 1.83
C PRO A 303 -3.28 -30.57 2.83
N SER A 304 -3.30 -30.23 4.12
CA SER A 304 -3.86 -31.07 5.18
C SER A 304 -5.34 -30.83 5.50
N GLY A 305 -5.97 -29.81 4.91
CA GLY A 305 -7.32 -29.35 5.29
C GLY A 305 -7.39 -28.61 6.63
N LYS A 306 -6.24 -28.36 7.28
CA LYS A 306 -6.11 -27.80 8.64
C LYS A 306 -5.18 -26.58 8.69
N ILE A 307 -5.09 -25.93 9.84
CA ILE A 307 -4.07 -24.89 10.09
C ILE A 307 -2.69 -25.57 10.16
N GLU A 308 -1.78 -25.21 9.26
CA GLU A 308 -0.42 -25.76 9.19
C GLU A 308 0.54 -24.93 10.04
N ILE A 309 0.78 -25.37 11.28
CA ILE A 309 1.88 -24.83 12.12
C ILE A 309 3.24 -25.21 11.53
N TYR A 310 3.33 -26.41 10.98
CA TYR A 310 4.46 -26.90 10.18
C TYR A 310 4.00 -27.14 8.74
N SER A 311 4.71 -26.60 7.76
CA SER A 311 4.41 -26.76 6.34
C SER A 311 5.45 -27.64 5.63
N LYS A 312 5.02 -28.83 5.21
CA LYS A 312 5.83 -29.73 4.37
C LYS A 312 6.13 -29.12 3.00
N THR A 313 5.31 -28.19 2.53
CA THR A 313 5.58 -27.45 1.28
C THR A 313 6.81 -26.56 1.44
N LEU A 314 6.86 -25.78 2.51
CA LEU A 314 8.01 -24.90 2.78
C LEU A 314 9.28 -25.68 3.14
N GLU A 315 9.14 -26.81 3.84
CA GLU A 315 10.25 -27.75 4.05
C GLU A 315 10.91 -28.17 2.72
N LYS A 316 10.11 -28.51 1.69
CA LYS A 316 10.61 -28.90 0.38
C LYS A 316 11.31 -27.77 -0.38
N PHE A 317 10.92 -26.51 -0.15
CA PHE A 317 11.59 -25.36 -0.77
C PHE A 317 13.01 -25.16 -0.22
N GLY A 318 13.26 -25.56 1.05
CA GLY A 318 14.59 -25.48 1.64
C GLY A 318 15.12 -24.06 1.86
N TYR A 319 14.25 -23.05 1.88
CA TYR A 319 14.62 -21.66 2.08
C TYR A 319 15.03 -21.38 3.53
N LYS A 320 16.26 -20.89 3.73
CA LYS A 320 16.80 -20.57 5.06
C LYS A 320 16.13 -19.33 5.69
N ASP A 321 15.69 -18.41 4.85
CA ASP A 321 15.03 -17.15 5.19
C ASP A 321 13.51 -17.30 5.36
N CYS A 322 12.94 -18.48 5.12
CA CYS A 322 11.58 -18.83 5.50
C CYS A 322 11.44 -20.34 5.81
N PRO A 323 11.79 -20.76 7.04
CA PRO A 323 11.74 -22.16 7.47
C PRO A 323 10.33 -22.76 7.45
N ALA A 324 10.24 -24.08 7.63
CA ALA A 324 9.00 -24.85 7.58
C ALA A 324 8.02 -24.61 8.76
N HIS A 325 8.41 -23.84 9.77
CA HIS A 325 7.55 -23.37 10.86
C HIS A 325 7.99 -21.97 11.32
N PRO A 326 7.13 -21.23 12.05
CA PRO A 326 7.49 -19.91 12.57
C PRO A 326 8.81 -19.96 13.35
N THR A 327 9.74 -19.09 12.97
CA THR A 327 11.09 -19.07 13.51
C THR A 327 11.56 -17.63 13.73
N TRP A 328 12.25 -17.37 14.85
CA TRP A 328 12.95 -16.11 15.01
C TRP A 328 14.21 -16.10 14.15
N LEU A 329 14.22 -15.20 13.17
CA LEU A 329 15.37 -14.88 12.35
C LEU A 329 15.78 -13.44 12.66
N ALA A 330 17.05 -13.20 12.92
CA ALA A 330 17.55 -11.86 13.21
C ALA A 330 17.65 -11.06 11.90
N PRO A 331 16.95 -9.91 11.77
CA PRO A 331 17.11 -9.03 10.62
C PRO A 331 18.53 -8.44 10.55
N ASP A 332 18.92 -7.98 9.37
CA ASP A 332 20.21 -7.33 9.16
C ASP A 332 20.29 -5.99 9.91
N GLU A 333 19.24 -5.17 9.80
CA GLU A 333 19.11 -3.87 10.47
C GLU A 333 17.92 -3.87 11.44
N TRP A 334 18.23 -3.91 12.74
CA TRP A 334 17.26 -3.75 13.81
C TRP A 334 17.92 -3.23 15.09
N LYS A 335 17.15 -2.84 16.10
CA LYS A 335 17.68 -2.33 17.37
C LYS A 335 18.82 -3.17 17.99
N GLY A 336 18.85 -4.49 17.79
CA GLY A 336 19.92 -5.34 18.32
C GLY A 336 21.23 -5.31 17.54
N THR A 337 21.24 -4.79 16.31
CA THR A 337 22.45 -4.51 15.52
C THR A 337 22.82 -3.03 15.49
N ALA A 338 22.07 -2.19 16.20
CA ALA A 338 22.33 -0.76 16.30
C ALA A 338 23.56 -0.46 17.16
N ASP A 339 24.41 0.46 16.70
CA ASP A 339 25.42 1.06 17.57
C ASP A 339 24.80 2.03 18.59
N GLU A 340 25.60 2.54 19.52
CA GLU A 340 25.12 3.40 20.61
C GLU A 340 24.44 4.69 20.15
N LYS A 341 24.79 5.21 18.97
CA LYS A 341 24.28 6.47 18.40
C LYS A 341 23.15 6.24 17.40
N GLN A 342 22.94 5.01 16.95
CA GLN A 342 21.86 4.68 16.03
C GLN A 342 20.50 4.58 16.72
N LEU A 343 19.47 4.91 15.95
CA LEU A 343 18.07 4.84 16.32
C LEU A 343 17.32 3.97 15.29
N GLN A 344 16.33 3.21 15.76
CA GLN A 344 15.41 2.49 14.88
C GLN A 344 14.46 3.47 14.19
N LEU A 345 14.44 3.48 12.86
CA LEU A 345 13.47 4.27 12.09
C LEU A 345 12.17 3.48 11.89
N LEU A 346 11.05 4.13 12.14
CA LEU A 346 9.71 3.71 11.73
C LEU A 346 9.18 4.65 10.64
N THR A 347 8.51 4.08 9.64
CA THR A 347 7.88 4.83 8.53
C THR A 347 6.37 4.60 8.48
N ALA A 348 5.71 4.83 9.62
CA ALA A 348 4.28 4.62 9.78
C ALA A 348 3.45 5.51 8.82
N HIS A 349 2.23 5.08 8.51
CA HIS A 349 1.31 5.86 7.67
C HIS A 349 1.00 7.22 8.32
N PRO A 350 0.89 8.31 7.52
CA PRO A 350 0.62 9.65 8.03
C PRO A 350 -0.85 9.84 8.45
N ALA A 351 -1.08 10.68 9.46
CA ALA A 351 -2.44 11.00 9.92
C ALA A 351 -3.18 12.03 9.05
N HIS A 352 -2.44 12.91 8.36
CA HIS A 352 -2.99 14.05 7.61
C HIS A 352 -2.92 13.86 6.09
N ARG A 353 -2.64 12.66 5.62
CA ARG A 353 -2.49 12.34 4.20
C ARG A 353 -2.95 10.92 3.94
N LEU A 354 -3.27 10.63 2.69
CA LEU A 354 -3.29 9.26 2.18
C LEU A 354 -1.98 9.03 1.43
N HIS A 355 -1.02 8.35 2.06
CA HIS A 355 0.34 8.22 1.54
C HIS A 355 0.95 9.60 1.22
N SER A 356 1.31 9.82 -0.04
CA SER A 356 1.83 11.07 -0.57
C SER A 356 0.78 12.03 -1.11
N GLN A 357 -0.48 11.60 -1.24
CA GLN A 357 -1.57 12.49 -1.66
C GLN A 357 -1.75 13.59 -0.61
N LEU A 358 -2.05 14.80 -1.09
CA LEU A 358 -2.20 16.01 -0.27
C LEU A 358 -0.92 16.53 0.39
N ASN A 359 0.28 16.00 0.09
CA ASN A 359 1.52 16.59 0.63
C ASN A 359 1.78 18.01 0.11
N TYR A 360 1.32 18.32 -1.11
CA TYR A 360 1.34 19.67 -1.70
C TYR A 360 0.24 20.60 -1.17
N ALA A 361 -0.78 20.05 -0.50
CA ALA A 361 -1.97 20.81 -0.11
C ALA A 361 -1.71 21.70 1.11
N GLU A 362 -2.56 22.72 1.30
CA GLU A 362 -2.48 23.61 2.46
C GLU A 362 -2.56 22.87 3.80
N LEU A 363 -3.14 21.68 3.81
CA LEU A 363 -3.20 20.79 4.96
C LEU A 363 -1.81 20.53 5.58
N ARG A 364 -0.73 20.61 4.78
CA ARG A 364 0.66 20.53 5.24
C ARG A 364 1.02 21.55 6.31
N LYS A 365 0.43 22.77 6.26
CA LYS A 365 0.64 23.83 7.26
C LYS A 365 0.24 23.39 8.68
N LYS A 366 -0.60 22.35 8.84
CA LYS A 366 -1.03 21.85 10.15
C LYS A 366 0.00 20.97 10.87
N TYR A 367 0.92 20.34 10.14
CA TYR A 367 1.84 19.36 10.73
C TYR A 367 3.31 19.64 10.44
N ALA A 368 3.65 20.38 9.37
CA ALA A 368 5.04 20.63 9.03
C ALA A 368 5.75 21.42 10.15
N ILE A 369 6.97 21.02 10.47
CA ILE A 369 7.81 21.67 11.47
C ILE A 369 9.06 22.20 10.76
N ALA A 370 9.41 23.48 10.99
CA ALA A 370 10.48 24.16 10.26
C ALA A 370 10.36 24.03 8.73
N ASP A 371 9.12 24.02 8.21
CA ASP A 371 8.80 23.77 6.81
C ASP A 371 9.32 22.41 6.28
N ARG A 372 9.34 21.36 7.13
CA ARG A 372 9.75 19.99 6.80
C ARG A 372 8.76 18.95 7.29
N GLU A 373 8.89 17.73 6.77
CA GLU A 373 8.23 16.56 7.35
C GLU A 373 8.71 16.37 8.81
N PRO A 374 7.81 16.09 9.75
CA PRO A 374 8.19 15.90 11.15
C PRO A 374 8.96 14.60 11.40
N ILE A 375 9.95 14.66 12.29
CA ILE A 375 10.51 13.49 12.97
C ILE A 375 10.07 13.47 14.43
N THR A 376 9.46 12.37 14.86
CA THR A 376 9.12 12.15 16.28
C THR A 376 10.32 11.56 17.00
N ILE A 377 10.76 12.19 18.10
CA ILE A 377 11.96 11.82 18.86
C ILE A 377 11.58 11.73 20.35
N HIS A 378 12.05 10.68 21.03
CA HIS A 378 11.89 10.55 22.48
C HIS A 378 12.62 11.68 23.22
N THR A 379 12.09 12.18 24.34
CA THR A 379 12.68 13.29 25.13
C THR A 379 14.14 13.03 25.51
N GLU A 380 14.46 11.83 26.01
CA GLU A 380 15.83 11.47 26.40
C GLU A 380 16.79 11.36 25.20
N ASP A 381 16.30 10.90 24.04
CA ASP A 381 17.12 10.84 22.83
C ASP A 381 17.38 12.25 22.29
N ALA A 382 16.36 13.11 22.29
CA ALA A 382 16.49 14.51 21.90
C ALA A 382 17.50 15.25 22.79
N ALA A 383 17.43 15.07 24.11
CA ALA A 383 18.40 15.63 25.06
C ALA A 383 19.82 15.11 24.80
N ARG A 384 19.97 13.79 24.54
CA ARG A 384 21.26 13.15 24.22
C ARG A 384 21.92 13.75 22.98
N PHE A 385 21.14 14.13 21.97
CA PHE A 385 21.65 14.69 20.71
C PHE A 385 21.58 16.23 20.66
N GLY A 386 21.20 16.91 21.74
CA GLY A 386 21.10 18.37 21.79
C GLY A 386 20.03 18.96 20.87
N ILE A 387 18.93 18.23 20.68
CA ILE A 387 17.81 18.61 19.80
C ILE A 387 16.64 19.10 20.65
N ALA A 388 16.15 20.30 20.36
CA ALA A 388 14.93 20.86 20.95
C ALA A 388 13.73 20.64 20.02
N ASN A 389 12.51 20.71 20.58
CA ASN A 389 11.30 20.70 19.76
C ASN A 389 11.29 21.89 18.78
N GLY A 390 10.96 21.64 17.52
CA GLY A 390 10.98 22.65 16.46
C GLY A 390 12.32 22.80 15.73
N ASP A 391 13.41 22.19 16.23
CA ASP A 391 14.70 22.24 15.55
C ASP A 391 14.66 21.51 14.20
N LEU A 392 15.47 22.00 13.28
CA LEU A 392 15.78 21.29 12.03
C LEU A 392 16.77 20.16 12.33
N VAL A 393 16.46 18.94 11.91
CA VAL A 393 17.22 17.73 12.19
C VAL A 393 17.63 17.05 10.89
N ARG A 394 18.92 16.74 10.77
CA ARG A 394 19.43 15.87 9.71
C ARG A 394 19.35 14.43 10.19
N VAL A 395 18.71 13.59 9.39
CA VAL A 395 18.56 12.15 9.63
C VAL A 395 19.28 11.43 8.51
N TRP A 396 20.17 10.50 8.82
CA TRP A 396 21.05 9.91 7.81
C TRP A 396 21.55 8.51 8.13
N ASN A 397 21.96 7.80 7.08
CA ASN A 397 22.73 6.56 7.15
C ASN A 397 23.54 6.39 5.85
N LYS A 398 24.07 5.19 5.60
CA LYS A 398 24.88 4.90 4.39
C LYS A 398 24.13 5.04 3.06
N ARG A 399 22.79 5.01 3.06
CA ARG A 399 21.95 5.08 1.85
C ARG A 399 21.60 6.51 1.46
N GLY A 400 21.48 7.40 2.43
CA GLY A 400 21.17 8.80 2.17
C GLY A 400 20.95 9.63 3.42
N GLN A 401 20.43 10.84 3.20
CA GLN A 401 20.21 11.81 4.26
C GLN A 401 19.01 12.71 3.92
N ILE A 402 18.27 13.09 4.95
CA ILE A 402 17.06 13.91 4.85
C ILE A 402 17.05 15.01 5.91
N LEU A 403 16.34 16.11 5.64
CA LEU A 403 16.01 17.13 6.63
C LEU A 403 14.57 16.94 7.13
N THR A 404 14.39 17.08 8.43
CA THR A 404 13.11 16.93 9.14
C THR A 404 12.98 17.99 10.23
N GLY A 405 11.76 18.25 10.70
CA GLY A 405 11.54 19.11 11.86
C GLY A 405 11.22 18.31 13.13
N ALA A 406 11.87 18.62 14.25
CA ALA A 406 11.78 17.83 15.47
C ALA A 406 10.43 17.99 16.19
N VAL A 407 9.79 16.86 16.50
CA VAL A 407 8.69 16.73 17.47
C VAL A 407 9.20 15.91 18.65
N VAL A 408 9.46 16.56 19.78
CA VAL A 408 10.03 15.91 20.97
C VAL A 408 8.92 15.52 21.94
N THR A 409 8.83 14.23 22.29
CA THR A 409 7.72 13.68 23.09
C THR A 409 8.06 12.33 23.73
N ASP A 410 7.43 12.01 24.86
CA ASP A 410 7.50 10.67 25.50
C ASP A 410 6.57 9.64 24.81
N GLY A 411 5.81 10.05 23.79
CA GLY A 411 4.86 9.20 23.07
C GLY A 411 5.49 8.15 22.13
N ILE A 412 6.82 8.10 22.05
CA ILE A 412 7.57 7.13 21.24
C ILE A 412 8.61 6.42 22.12
N LYS A 413 8.94 5.15 21.83
CA LYS A 413 9.91 4.39 22.63
C LYS A 413 11.33 4.96 22.48
N LYS A 414 12.07 5.11 23.59
CA LYS A 414 13.52 5.42 23.56
C LYS A 414 14.31 4.48 22.64
N GLY A 415 15.19 5.07 21.83
CA GLY A 415 15.96 4.40 20.78
C GLY A 415 15.20 4.23 19.46
N VAL A 416 14.02 4.86 19.32
CA VAL A 416 13.15 4.77 18.13
C VAL A 416 12.75 6.17 17.70
N VAL A 417 12.77 6.41 16.39
CA VAL A 417 12.27 7.63 15.76
C VAL A 417 11.24 7.28 14.70
N CYS A 418 10.31 8.20 14.43
CA CYS A 418 9.31 8.01 13.38
C CYS A 418 9.33 9.20 12.41
N VAL A 419 9.46 8.90 11.12
CA VAL A 419 9.23 9.84 10.02
C VAL A 419 8.16 9.19 9.14
N HIS A 420 6.98 9.78 9.07
CA HIS A 420 5.87 9.18 8.33
C HIS A 420 6.18 9.06 6.84
N GLU A 421 5.66 8.02 6.20
CA GLU A 421 5.80 7.87 4.74
C GLU A 421 5.04 8.96 3.96
N GLY A 422 5.37 9.09 2.68
CA GLY A 422 4.61 9.90 1.73
C GLY A 422 5.11 11.33 1.51
N ALA A 423 6.07 11.83 2.30
CA ALA A 423 6.68 13.13 2.01
C ALA A 423 7.36 13.11 0.64
N TRP A 424 7.04 14.07 -0.22
CA TRP A 424 7.57 14.15 -1.58
C TRP A 424 9.08 14.37 -1.53
N PRO A 425 9.90 13.51 -2.17
CA PRO A 425 11.34 13.70 -2.17
C PRO A 425 11.71 14.97 -2.96
N ASP A 426 12.66 15.71 -2.41
CA ASP A 426 13.23 16.92 -3.00
C ASP A 426 14.74 16.89 -2.80
N LEU A 427 15.45 16.28 -3.74
CA LEU A 427 16.85 15.93 -3.60
C LEU A 427 17.75 17.00 -4.22
N GLU A 428 18.72 17.47 -3.44
CA GLU A 428 19.76 18.39 -3.89
C GLU A 428 21.10 17.93 -3.31
N ASN A 429 22.07 17.61 -4.17
CA ASN A 429 23.41 17.12 -3.77
C ASN A 429 23.36 15.94 -2.77
N GLY A 430 22.42 15.02 -2.96
CA GLY A 430 22.22 13.84 -2.10
C GLY A 430 21.49 14.09 -0.77
N LEU A 431 21.08 15.33 -0.48
CA LEU A 431 20.24 15.68 0.66
C LEU A 431 18.78 15.83 0.24
N CYS A 432 17.88 15.07 0.87
CA CYS A 432 16.44 15.28 0.71
C CYS A 432 16.00 16.44 1.59
N LYS A 433 15.61 17.54 0.96
CA LYS A 433 15.21 18.77 1.63
C LYS A 433 13.88 18.63 2.35
N ASN A 434 12.95 17.76 1.95
CA ASN A 434 11.60 17.69 2.53
C ASN A 434 11.43 16.70 3.70
N GLY A 435 12.20 15.62 3.72
CA GLY A 435 12.05 14.54 4.72
C GLY A 435 11.45 13.24 4.20
N SER A 436 11.70 12.84 2.93
CA SER A 436 11.22 11.54 2.42
C SER A 436 11.92 10.36 3.09
N ALA A 437 11.21 9.66 3.98
CA ALA A 437 11.80 8.60 4.79
C ALA A 437 12.40 7.44 3.98
N ASN A 438 11.86 7.15 2.78
CA ASN A 438 12.32 6.05 1.95
C ASN A 438 13.74 6.23 1.40
N VAL A 439 14.29 7.46 1.43
CA VAL A 439 15.72 7.73 1.17
C VAL A 439 16.62 6.94 2.14
N LEU A 440 16.12 6.62 3.34
CA LEU A 440 16.87 5.96 4.41
C LEU A 440 16.62 4.46 4.50
N THR A 441 15.61 3.94 3.79
CA THR A 441 15.16 2.54 3.88
C THR A 441 15.92 1.64 2.91
N ALA A 442 16.07 0.36 3.26
CA ALA A 442 16.72 -0.63 2.39
C ALA A 442 15.72 -1.25 1.41
N ASP A 443 16.12 -1.38 0.15
CA ASP A 443 15.38 -2.14 -0.85
C ASP A 443 15.86 -3.59 -0.88
N ILE A 444 15.26 -4.40 0.00
CA ILE A 444 15.52 -5.84 0.13
C ILE A 444 14.19 -6.62 0.17
N PRO A 445 14.18 -7.89 -0.27
CA PRO A 445 13.00 -8.73 -0.13
C PRO A 445 12.77 -9.12 1.35
N SER A 446 11.52 -9.39 1.71
CA SER A 446 11.17 -10.02 3.00
C SER A 446 11.86 -11.38 3.16
N SER A 447 11.75 -12.23 2.14
CA SER A 447 12.41 -13.52 1.96
C SER A 447 12.22 -13.99 0.51
N GLN A 448 12.87 -15.10 0.14
CA GLN A 448 12.63 -15.83 -1.12
C GLN A 448 11.19 -16.33 -1.27
N LEU A 449 10.44 -16.49 -0.18
CA LEU A 449 9.04 -16.93 -0.26
C LEU A 449 8.16 -15.85 -0.91
N ALA A 450 8.09 -14.67 -0.31
CA ALA A 450 7.15 -13.63 -0.75
C ALA A 450 7.78 -12.55 -1.64
N ASN A 451 9.10 -12.30 -1.53
CA ASN A 451 9.78 -11.17 -2.19
C ASN A 451 9.13 -9.80 -1.94
N ALA A 452 8.40 -9.66 -0.81
CA ALA A 452 7.68 -8.45 -0.44
C ALA A 452 8.63 -7.34 0.06
N CYS A 453 8.10 -6.14 0.29
CA CYS A 453 8.90 -5.02 0.79
C CYS A 453 9.27 -5.16 2.28
N ALA A 454 10.47 -4.70 2.64
CA ALA A 454 11.00 -4.71 4.00
C ALA A 454 11.24 -3.30 4.58
N GLY A 455 10.47 -2.31 4.13
CA GLY A 455 10.72 -0.87 4.38
C GLY A 455 10.73 -0.40 5.84
N ASN A 456 10.20 -1.16 6.80
CA ASN A 456 10.25 -0.84 8.24
C ASN A 456 11.49 -1.42 8.96
N SER A 457 12.62 -1.57 8.26
CA SER A 457 13.87 -2.18 8.78
C SER A 457 15.07 -1.27 8.49
N ALA A 458 15.16 -0.12 9.17
CA ALA A 458 16.26 0.82 8.99
C ALA A 458 16.80 1.36 10.31
N LEU A 459 18.13 1.51 10.36
CA LEU A 459 18.84 2.23 11.41
C LEU A 459 19.37 3.56 10.89
N VAL A 460 19.29 4.60 11.74
CA VAL A 460 19.65 5.97 11.36
C VAL A 460 20.40 6.69 12.48
N TYR A 461 21.21 7.66 12.10
CA TYR A 461 21.73 8.69 13.00
C TYR A 461 20.90 9.96 12.86
N ILE A 462 20.86 10.75 13.93
CA ILE A 462 20.28 12.08 13.93
C ILE A 462 21.25 13.10 14.50
N GLU A 463 21.17 14.33 14.00
CA GLU A 463 21.87 15.48 14.55
C GLU A 463 21.08 16.77 14.29
N LYS A 464 21.27 17.77 15.16
CA LYS A 464 20.77 19.11 14.89
C LYS A 464 21.46 19.67 13.65
N TYR A 465 20.67 20.13 12.68
CA TYR A 465 21.20 20.78 11.49
C TYR A 465 21.49 22.25 11.78
N THR A 466 22.75 22.65 11.64
CA THR A 466 23.23 24.02 11.92
C THR A 466 23.56 24.84 10.66
N GLY A 467 23.41 24.23 9.48
CA GLY A 467 23.58 24.94 8.21
C GLY A 467 22.39 25.83 7.87
N ASN A 468 22.52 26.61 6.79
CA ASN A 468 21.38 27.35 6.24
C ASN A 468 20.33 26.37 5.71
N ALA A 469 19.10 26.49 6.19
CA ALA A 469 18.01 25.65 5.72
C ALA A 469 17.80 25.87 4.20
N PRO A 470 17.98 24.85 3.35
CA PRO A 470 17.82 25.02 1.91
C PRO A 470 16.36 25.31 1.58
N LYS A 471 16.09 26.05 0.49
CA LYS A 471 14.70 26.29 0.08
C LYS A 471 14.05 24.97 -0.37
N LEU A 472 12.85 24.72 0.13
CA LEU A 472 12.04 23.59 -0.31
C LEU A 472 11.43 23.89 -1.69
N THR A 473 11.61 22.97 -2.63
CA THR A 473 11.23 23.09 -4.04
C THR A 473 10.38 21.90 -4.53
N ALA A 474 10.08 20.94 -3.64
CA ALA A 474 9.26 19.76 -3.93
C ALA A 474 7.91 20.11 -4.60
N PHE A 475 7.33 21.24 -4.17
CA PHE A 475 5.99 21.69 -4.56
C PHE A 475 5.99 22.80 -5.61
N ASP A 476 7.17 23.25 -6.04
CA ASP A 476 7.30 24.22 -7.10
C ASP A 476 6.93 23.55 -8.44
N GLN A 477 6.27 24.32 -9.30
CA GLN A 477 6.04 23.94 -10.69
C GLN A 477 7.40 23.81 -11.41
N PRO A 478 7.58 22.82 -12.31
CA PRO A 478 8.78 22.75 -13.12
C PRO A 478 8.98 24.04 -13.93
N ALA A 479 10.24 24.42 -14.15
CA ALA A 479 10.54 25.51 -15.06
C ALA A 479 10.12 25.11 -16.48
N VAL A 480 9.25 25.91 -17.11
CA VAL A 480 8.93 25.75 -18.53
C VAL A 480 10.11 26.31 -19.32
N GLN A 481 10.77 25.47 -20.13
CA GLN A 481 11.68 26.01 -21.15
C GLN A 481 10.81 26.74 -22.19
N ALA A 482 11.02 28.05 -22.29
CA ALA A 482 10.33 28.93 -23.23
C ALA A 482 10.76 28.67 -24.68
#